data_AF-A0A067T4H6-F1
#
_entry.id   AF-A0A067T4H6-F1
#
_cell.length_a   1.000
_cell.length_b   1.000
_cell.length_c   1.000
_cell.angle_alpha   90.00
_cell.angle_beta   90.00
_cell.angle_gamma   90.00
#
_symmetry.space_group_name_H-M   'P 1'
#
loop_
_entity.id
_entity.type
_entity.pdbx_description
1 polymer ?
#
loop_
_entity_poly.entity_id
_entity_poly.type
_entity_poly.pdbx_seq_one_letter_code
_entity_poly.pdbx_strand_id
1 'polypeptide(L)' 'MCFREVHCTRHACGHDHPQSDSRVDCGSATCRYSQSHNPSCSPKTCSYTCVQWLKPARNVVKATSPLQCNFCRRT' A
#
# COMPACT_ATOMS: atom_id res chain seq x y z
N MET A 1 -9.24 4.63 3.05
CA MET A 1 -8.07 4.41 2.16
C MET A 1 -6.83 5.06 2.75
N CYS A 2 -6.04 4.29 3.51
CA CYS A 2 -4.96 4.83 4.35
C CYS A 2 -3.55 4.64 3.76
N PHE A 3 -3.35 3.66 2.88
CA PHE A 3 -2.09 3.40 2.17
C PHE A 3 -2.35 2.84 0.79
N ARG A 4 -1.28 2.80 -0.02
CA ARG A 4 -1.24 2.16 -1.33
C ARG A 4 -0.55 0.81 -1.21
N GLU A 5 -1.17 -0.26 -1.68
CA GLU A 5 -0.48 -1.52 -1.96
C GLU A 5 -0.03 -1.52 -3.41
N VAL A 6 1.26 -1.71 -3.62
CA VAL A 6 1.85 -1.87 -4.95
C VAL A 6 2.02 -3.37 -5.18
N HIS A 7 1.25 -3.90 -6.11
CA HIS A 7 1.35 -5.30 -6.49
C HIS A 7 2.55 -5.49 -7.39
N CYS A 8 3.46 -6.35 -6.97
CA CYS A 8 4.69 -6.65 -7.69
C CYS A 8 4.67 -8.08 -8.25
N THR A 9 5.38 -8.26 -9.36
CA THR A 9 5.83 -9.57 -9.83
C THR A 9 7.29 -9.77 -9.45
N ARG A 10 7.59 -10.88 -8.76
CA ARG A 10 8.95 -11.31 -8.41
C ARG A 10 9.54 -12.09 -9.58
N HIS A 11 10.63 -11.61 -10.17
CA HIS A 11 11.32 -12.30 -11.27
C HIS A 11 12.38 -13.29 -10.74
N ALA A 12 12.79 -14.23 -11.59
CA ALA A 12 13.83 -15.22 -11.25
C ALA A 12 15.19 -14.60 -10.88
N CYS A 13 15.48 -13.39 -11.36
CA CYS A 13 16.66 -12.62 -10.97
C CYS A 13 16.54 -11.95 -9.57
N GLY A 14 15.47 -12.23 -8.82
CA GLY A 14 15.24 -11.68 -7.48
C GLY A 14 14.60 -10.29 -7.44
N HIS A 15 14.47 -9.61 -8.58
CA HIS A 15 13.90 -8.27 -8.66
C HIS A 15 12.37 -8.27 -8.62
N ASP A 16 11.82 -7.29 -7.91
CA ASP A 16 10.40 -6.97 -7.90
C ASP A 16 10.07 -5.88 -8.92
N HIS A 17 9.11 -6.16 -9.79
CA HIS A 17 8.56 -5.15 -10.68
C HIS A 17 7.10 -4.82 -10.35
N PRO A 18 6.77 -3.54 -10.13
CA PRO A 18 5.39 -3.12 -9.91
C PRO A 18 4.54 -3.39 -11.17
N GLN A 19 3.33 -3.89 -10.96
CA GLN A 19 2.37 -4.21 -12.02
C GLN A 19 1.11 -3.36 -11.91
N SER A 20 0.62 -3.17 -10.70
CA SER A 20 -0.58 -2.38 -10.41
C SER A 20 -0.50 -1.84 -8.99
N ASP A 21 -1.40 -0.91 -8.66
CA ASP A 21 -1.58 -0.45 -7.30
C ASP A 21 -3.06 -0.46 -6.89
N SER A 22 -3.29 -0.57 -5.59
CA SER A 22 -4.60 -0.46 -4.99
C SER A 22 -4.55 0.38 -3.73
N ARG A 23 -5.65 1.08 -3.43
CA ARG A 23 -5.79 1.83 -2.19
C ARG A 23 -6.45 0.93 -1.15
N VAL A 24 -5.79 0.78 -0.01
CA VAL A 24 -6.22 -0.15 1.05
C VAL A 24 -6.62 0.62 2.30
N ASP A 25 -7.72 0.19 2.92
CA ASP A 25 -8.12 0.68 4.22
C ASP A 25 -7.31 -0.01 5.32
N CYS A 26 -6.84 0.78 6.27
CA CYS A 26 -6.03 0.28 7.37
C CYS A 26 -6.84 -0.25 8.56
N GLY A 27 -8.17 -0.10 8.54
CA GLY A 27 -9.07 -0.60 9.59
C GLY A 27 -8.89 0.05 10.96
N SER A 28 -8.18 1.18 11.04
CA SER A 28 -7.78 1.78 12.31
C SER A 28 -8.76 2.88 12.73
N ALA A 29 -9.31 2.77 13.94
CA ALA A 29 -10.21 3.77 14.51
C ALA A 29 -9.55 5.14 14.75
N THR A 30 -8.22 5.18 14.81
CA THR A 30 -7.42 6.40 14.98
C THR A 30 -6.87 6.93 13.66
N CYS A 31 -7.14 6.29 12.52
CA CYS A 31 -6.67 6.82 11.24
C CYS A 31 -7.74 7.72 10.61
N ARG A 32 -7.37 8.99 10.37
CA ARG A 32 -8.27 10.00 9.76
C ARG A 32 -8.89 9.56 8.43
N TYR A 33 -8.25 8.65 7.70
CA TYR A 33 -8.68 8.20 6.37
C TYR A 33 -9.27 6.77 6.36
N SER A 34 -9.31 6.09 7.51
CA SER A 34 -9.90 4.76 7.61
C SER A 34 -11.43 4.82 7.59
N GLN A 35 -12.05 3.80 7.01
CA GLN A 35 -13.50 3.59 7.13
C GLN A 35 -13.92 3.20 8.55
N SER A 36 -13.02 2.58 9.33
CA SER A 36 -13.25 2.26 10.74
C SER A 36 -13.10 3.46 11.67
N HIS A 37 -12.75 4.65 11.15
CA HIS A 37 -12.67 5.87 11.94
C HIS A 37 -14.02 6.21 12.56
N ASN A 38 -14.01 6.72 13.80
CA ASN A 38 -15.22 7.10 14.52
C ASN A 38 -16.10 8.03 13.66
N PRO A 39 -17.33 7.62 13.28
CA PRO A 39 -18.25 8.44 12.48
C PRO A 39 -18.62 9.75 13.15
N SER A 40 -18.68 9.75 14.49
CA SER A 40 -19.00 10.92 15.30
C SER A 40 -17.89 11.97 15.29
N CYS A 41 -16.68 11.64 14.83
CA CYS A 41 -15.64 12.63 14.55
C CYS A 41 -15.83 13.20 13.13
N SER A 42 -16.99 13.81 12.89
CA SER A 42 -17.33 14.59 11.70
C SER A 42 -17.85 15.98 12.12
N PRO A 43 -17.16 17.09 11.79
CA PRO A 43 -15.92 17.14 11.02
C PRO A 43 -14.75 16.47 11.75
N LYS A 44 -13.73 16.06 11.00
CA LYS A 44 -12.55 15.33 11.53
C LYS A 44 -11.67 16.25 12.38
N THR A 45 -12.15 16.58 13.58
CA THR A 45 -11.58 17.55 14.54
C THR A 45 -10.72 16.88 15.61
N CYS A 46 -10.71 15.55 15.66
CA CYS A 46 -9.97 14.74 16.62
C CYS A 46 -8.46 14.70 16.33
N SER A 47 -7.81 15.86 16.21
CA SER A 47 -6.39 16.04 15.90
C SER A 47 -5.43 15.33 16.87
N TYR A 48 -5.82 15.19 18.13
CA TYR A 48 -5.00 14.57 19.18
C TYR A 48 -5.10 13.04 19.24
N THR A 49 -6.22 12.46 18.81
CA THR A 49 -6.45 11.01 18.84
C THR A 49 -6.28 10.37 17.47
N CYS A 50 -6.27 11.17 16.41
CA CYS A 50 -6.04 10.69 15.06
C CYS A 50 -4.59 10.78 14.62
N VAL A 51 -4.04 9.65 14.21
CA VAL A 51 -2.73 9.56 13.58
C VAL A 51 -2.89 9.91 12.10
N GLN A 52 -2.46 11.11 11.72
CA GLN A 52 -2.69 11.67 10.38
C GLN A 52 -1.56 11.34 9.40
N TRP A 53 -1.30 10.06 9.19
CA TRP A 53 -0.26 9.61 8.25
C TRP A 53 -0.90 8.79 7.14
N LEU A 54 -0.69 9.22 5.88
CA LEU A 54 -0.75 8.29 4.75
C LEU A 54 0.35 7.26 5.03
N LYS A 55 -0.06 6.05 5.39
CA LYS A 55 0.90 4.99 5.69
C LYS A 55 1.75 4.75 4.44
N PRO A 56 3.05 4.42 4.59
CA PRO A 56 3.93 4.17 3.45
C PRO A 56 3.32 3.13 2.51
N ALA A 57 3.61 3.28 1.21
CA ALA A 57 3.20 2.29 0.24
C ALA A 57 3.83 0.93 0.59
N ARG A 58 3.05 -0.14 0.45
CA ARG A 58 3.50 -1.51 0.74
C ARG A 58 3.65 -2.26 -0.56
N ASN A 59 4.86 -2.73 -0.85
CA ASN A 59 5.09 -3.64 -1.97
C ASN A 59 4.65 -5.05 -1.56
N VAL A 60 3.78 -5.66 -2.36
CA VAL A 60 3.25 -7.01 -2.11
C VAL A 60 3.46 -7.82 -3.38
N VAL A 61 4.21 -8.92 -3.26
CA VAL A 61 4.35 -9.87 -4.38
C VAL A 61 3.04 -10.61 -4.57
N LYS A 62 2.39 -10.42 -5.72
CA LYS A 62 1.15 -11.12 -6.09
C LYS A 62 1.38 -12.20 -7.15
N ALA A 63 2.50 -12.13 -7.86
CA ALA A 63 2.87 -13.09 -8.89
C ALA A 63 4.38 -13.34 -8.89
N THR A 64 4.78 -14.49 -9.42
CA THR A 64 6.18 -14.83 -9.68
C THR A 64 6.36 -15.07 -11.18
N SER A 65 7.55 -14.77 -11.70
CA SER A 65 7.91 -15.01 -13.11
C SER A 65 9.22 -15.80 -13.18
N PRO A 66 9.27 -16.89 -13.96
CA PRO A 66 10.50 -17.66 -14.17
C PRO A 66 11.50 -16.91 -15.07
N LEU A 67 11.08 -15.83 -15.72
CA LEU A 67 11.92 -15.04 -16.60
C LEU A 67 12.68 -13.98 -15.78
N GLN A 68 13.90 -13.67 -16.21
CA GLN A 68 14.62 -12.51 -15.73
C GLN A 68 13.85 -11.22 -16.04
N CYS A 69 14.06 -10.19 -15.22
CA CYS A 69 13.44 -8.90 -15.44
C CYS A 69 14.04 -8.20 -16.68
N ASN A 70 13.33 -7.25 -17.27
CA ASN A 70 13.77 -6.56 -18.49
C ASN A 70 15.12 -5.86 -18.35
N PHE A 71 15.49 -5.44 -17.14
CA PHE A 71 16.78 -4.83 -16.87
C PHE A 71 17.91 -5.88 -16.93
N CYS A 72 17.77 -6.99 -16.20
CA CYS A 72 18.77 -8.07 -16.20
C CYS A 72 18.89 -8.79 -17.55
N ARG A 73 17.81 -8.86 -18.34
CA ARG A 73 17.85 -9.50 -19.66
C ARG A 73 18.63 -8.68 -20.71
N ARG A 74 18.93 -7.42 -20.43
CA ARG A 74 19.64 -6.50 -21.34
C ARG A 74 21.13 -6.34 -21.01
N THR A 75 21.57 -6.82 -19.85
CA THR A 75 22.98 -6.93 -19.43
C THR A 75 23.55 -8.27 -19.83
#